data_AF-A0A534XI45-F1
#
_entry.id   AF-A0A534XI45-F1
#
_cell.length_a   1.000
_cell.length_b   1.000
_cell.length_c   1.000
_cell.angle_alpha   90.00
_cell.angle_beta   90.00
_cell.angle_gamma   90.00
#
_symmetry.space_group_name_H-M   'P 1'
#
loop_
_entity.id
_entity.type
_entity.pdbx_description
1 polymer ?
#
loop_
_entity_poly.entity_id
_entity_poly.type
_entity_poly.pdbx_seq_one_letter_code
_entity_poly.pdbx_strand_id
1 'polypeptide(L)' 'MRASVRKRTYNLDGEMIERVRRLYNAKTDTEAIQKALRKAIDDREIEEALDTLLRAGRFRTVYR' A
#
# COMPACT_ATOMS: atom_id res chain seq x y z
N MET A 1 -19.19 -3.28 -7.45
CA MET A 1 -19.40 -1.82 -7.60
C MET A 1 -18.27 -1.29 -8.49
N ARG A 2 -18.54 -0.79 -9.71
CA ARG A 2 -17.48 -0.17 -10.53
C ARG A 2 -17.02 1.08 -9.81
N ALA A 3 -15.82 1.07 -9.23
CA ALA A 3 -15.22 2.29 -8.68
C ALA A 3 -15.24 3.34 -9.79
N SER A 4 -15.88 4.48 -9.55
CA SER A 4 -15.93 5.56 -10.53
C SER A 4 -14.54 6.20 -10.60
N VAL A 5 -13.69 5.67 -11.48
CA VAL A 5 -12.35 6.22 -11.71
C VAL A 5 -12.53 7.60 -12.34
N ARG A 6 -12.32 8.65 -11.56
CA ARG A 6 -12.33 10.04 -12.03
C ARG A 6 -10.90 10.50 -12.28
N LYS A 7 -10.66 11.10 -13.45
CA LYS A 7 -9.38 11.76 -13.73
C LYS A 7 -9.20 12.94 -12.79
N ARG A 8 -8.02 13.04 -12.19
CA ARG A 8 -7.62 14.15 -11.32
C ARG A 8 -6.19 14.53 -11.67
N THR A 9 -5.88 15.82 -11.59
CA THR A 9 -4.54 16.36 -11.82
C THR A 9 -3.96 16.76 -10.47
N TYR A 10 -2.74 16.31 -10.19
CA TYR A 10 -2.04 16.60 -8.95
C TYR A 10 -0.60 16.98 -9.25
N ASN A 11 -0.04 17.86 -8.43
CA ASN A 11 1.40 18.11 -8.44
C ASN A 11 2.06 16.98 -7.66
N LEU A 12 2.93 16.23 -8.34
CA LEU A 12 3.64 15.09 -7.76
C LEU A 12 5.13 15.35 -7.89
N ASP A 13 5.89 14.84 -6.92
CA ASP A 13 7.33 14.76 -7.02
C ASP A 13 7.70 13.74 -8.11
N GLY A 14 8.42 14.21 -9.13
CA GLY A 14 8.84 13.38 -10.26
C GLY A 14 9.78 12.25 -9.86
N GLU A 15 10.72 12.51 -8.96
CA GLU A 15 11.67 11.48 -8.50
C GLU A 15 10.95 10.39 -7.70
N MET A 16 9.99 10.81 -6.86
CA MET A 16 9.17 9.87 -6.09
C MET A 16 8.34 8.97 -7.01
N ILE A 17 7.72 9.52 -8.05
CA ILE A 17 6.92 8.73 -9.00
C ILE A 17 7.78 7.78 -9.83
N GLU A 18 8.97 8.21 -10.25
CA GLU A 18 9.91 7.30 -10.91
C GLU A 18 10.30 6.13 -10.01
N ARG A 19 10.61 6.40 -8.73
CA ARG A 19 10.96 5.36 -7.77
C ARG A 19 9.82 4.38 -7.57
N VAL A 20 8.59 4.87 -7.41
CA VAL A 20 7.39 4.04 -7.26
C VAL A 20 7.14 3.20 -8.52
N ARG A 21 7.37 3.76 -9.71
CA ARG A 21 7.26 3.00 -10.98
C ARG A 21 8.25 1.86 -11.06
N ARG A 22 9.51 2.10 -10.71
CA ARG A 22 10.54 1.05 -10.68
C ARG A 22 10.21 -0.01 -9.64
N LEU A 23 9.79 0.41 -8.43
CA LEU A 23 9.45 -0.49 -7.33
C LEU A 23 8.32 -1.46 -7.70
N TYR A 24 7.26 -0.97 -8.35
CA TYR A 24 6.09 -1.77 -8.71
C TYR A 24 6.08 -2.25 -10.17
N ASN A 25 7.19 -2.07 -10.89
CA ASN A 25 7.34 -2.33 -12.33
C ASN A 25 6.12 -1.83 -13.14
N ALA A 26 5.69 -0.59 -12.86
CA ALA A 26 4.48 -0.01 -13.43
C ALA A 26 4.77 0.68 -14.77
N LYS A 27 3.91 0.44 -15.75
CA LYS A 27 4.05 0.99 -17.11
C LYS A 27 3.67 2.46 -17.18
N THR A 28 2.76 2.90 -16.31
CA THR A 28 2.24 4.27 -16.26
C THR A 28 2.27 4.83 -14.85
N ASP A 29 2.33 6.14 -14.72
CA ASP A 29 2.26 6.83 -13.43
C ASP A 29 0.94 6.53 -12.72
N THR A 30 -0.18 6.46 -13.46
CA THR A 30 -1.49 6.07 -12.92
C THR A 30 -1.46 4.68 -12.29
N GLU A 31 -0.85 3.70 -12.96
CA GLU A 31 -0.71 2.34 -12.43
C GLU A 31 0.16 2.33 -11.17
N ALA A 32 1.26 3.10 -11.19
CA ALA A 32 2.18 3.22 -10.07
C ALA A 32 1.48 3.81 -8.83
N ILE A 33 0.73 4.90 -9.02
CA ILE A 33 -0.07 5.56 -7.98
C ILE A 33 -1.14 4.60 -7.44
N GLN A 34 -1.87 3.90 -8.30
CA GLN A 34 -2.90 2.96 -7.87
C GLN A 34 -2.33 1.79 -7.05
N LYS A 35 -1.19 1.22 -7.48
CA LYS A 35 -0.52 0.15 -6.73
C LYS A 35 0.00 0.65 -5.38
N ALA A 36 0.62 1.83 -5.34
CA ALA A 36 1.11 2.44 -4.11
C ALA A 36 -0.03 2.74 -3.12
N LEU A 37 -1.14 3.32 -3.60
CA LEU A 37 -2.30 3.61 -2.76
C LEU A 37 -2.93 2.34 -2.18
N ARG A 38 -3.05 1.28 -3.00
CA ARG A 38 -3.54 -0.01 -2.52
C ARG A 38 -2.61 -0.58 -1.45
N LYS A 39 -1.30 -0.58 -1.72
CA LYS A 39 -0.30 -1.08 -0.77
C LYS A 39 -0.34 -0.33 0.56
N ALA A 40 -0.50 0.98 0.55
CA ALA A 40 -0.62 1.78 1.76
C ALA A 40 -1.86 1.41 2.61
N ILE A 41 -2.98 1.08 1.97
CA ILE A 41 -4.18 0.59 2.67
C ILE A 41 -3.91 -0.80 3.26
N ASP A 42 -3.38 -1.72 2.44
CA ASP A 42 -3.09 -3.09 2.87
C ASP A 42 -2.08 -3.11 4.04
N ASP A 43 -1.04 -2.27 3.98
CA ASP A 43 -0.03 -2.14 5.03
C ASP A 43 -0.65 -1.64 6.33
N ARG A 44 -1.60 -0.70 6.25
CA ARG A 44 -2.29 -0.19 7.43
C ARG A 44 -3.14 -1.28 8.10
N GLU A 45 -3.84 -2.09 7.32
CA GLU A 45 -4.62 -3.22 7.84
C GLU A 45 -3.72 -4.27 8.50
N ILE A 46 -2.54 -4.53 7.92
CA ILE A 46 -1.54 -5.45 8.48
C ILE A 46 -0.98 -4.89 9.80
N GLU A 47 -0.65 -3.60 9.86
CA GLU A 47 -0.18 -2.95 11.08
C GLU A 47 -1.20 -3.06 12.22
N GLU A 48 -2.48 -2.81 11.94
CA GLU A 48 -3.56 -2.91 12.92
C GLU A 48 -3.79 -4.36 13.39
N ALA A 49 -3.71 -5.32 12.48
CA ALA A 49 -3.76 -6.73 12.82
C ALA A 49 -2.57 -7.15 13.71
N LEU A 50 -1.36 -6.67 13.40
CA LEU A 50 -0.17 -6.94 14.18
C LEU A 50 -0.25 -6.31 15.58
N ASP A 51 -0.69 -5.05 15.70
CA ASP A 51 -0.91 -4.39 16.99
C ASP A 51 -1.95 -5.15 17.83
N THR A 52 -3.05 -5.58 17.20
CA THR A 52 -4.08 -6.39 17.87
C THR A 52 -3.52 -7.71 18.38
N LEU A 53 -2.73 -8.42 17.56
CA LEU A 53 -2.06 -9.65 17.98
C LEU A 53 -1.10 -9.40 19.15
N LEU A 54 -0.27 -8.34 19.08
CA LEU A 54 0.72 -7.96 20.11
C LEU A 54 0.03 -7.68 21.44
N ARG A 55 -1.08 -6.93 21.42
CA ARG A 55 -1.88 -6.64 22.60
C ARG A 55 -2.59 -7.87 23.17
N ALA A 56 -2.98 -8.82 22.33
CA ALA A 56 -3.62 -10.07 22.77
C ALA A 56 -2.64 -11.04 23.46
N GLY A 57 -1.33 -10.78 23.44
CA GLY A 57 -0.32 -11.51 24.21
C GLY A 57 -0.09 -12.98 23.80
N ARG A 58 -0.62 -13.42 22.64
CA ARG A 58 -0.57 -14.83 22.20
C ARG A 58 0.66 -15.18 21.35
N PHE A 59 1.83 -14.60 21.62
CA PHE A 59 3.08 -14.96 20.93
C PHE A 59 3.88 -16.05 21.65
N ARG A 60 3.20 -17.12 22.07
CA ARG A 60 3.90 -18.24 22.72
C ARG A 60 3.48 -19.60 22.19
N THR A 61 3.37 -19.78 20.88
CA THR A 61 3.23 -21.12 20.27
C THR A 61 3.45 -21.21 18.75
N VAL A 62 4.34 -20.40 18.13
CA VAL A 62 4.69 -20.58 16.69
C VAL A 62 6.08 -21.19 16.49
N TYR A 63 6.82 -21.47 17.58
CA TYR A 63 8.00 -22.33 17.54
C TYR A 63 7.78 -23.54 18.46
N ARG A 64 7.40 -24.67 17.87
CA ARG A 64 7.75 -25.99 18.36
C ARG A 64 7.86 -26.95 17.19
#